data_AF-A0A0T6AY80-F1
#
_entry.id   AF-A0A0T6AY80-F1
#
_cell.length_a   1.000
_cell.length_b   1.000
_cell.length_c   1.000
_cell.angle_alpha   90.00
_cell.angle_beta   90.00
_cell.angle_gamma   90.00
#
_symmetry.space_group_name_H-M   'P 1'
#
loop_
_entity.id
_entity.type
_entity.pdbx_description
1 polymer ?
#
loop_
_entity_poly.entity_id
_entity_poly.type
_entity_poly.pdbx_seq_one_letter_code
_entity_poly.pdbx_strand_id
1 'polypeptide(L)'
;MTWITTNPQNTFASLGVRHGETFNVSDDCLTILEEILKKLALEDQTLRTFRRAIGFGQNIKKDLIPLLIYVKDDTQITDASKIIDTTIKILVNLTIPVECLLSIEAVSRTDVGRHTIFELNRLLITSKEAFTDSRSTKAVMDHIKHVVERDSRLNMQQCDSINNCLLLLRNILHIPENRMQISNCPLAHSSMQNEIIWNLFTQSIDKIIIYLMSCPQRMYWGVTMVQLIALMYKDQHVGTLQKLLNLWLEASLSESSEDNESNTSPPDQGSGDSSPIVTSDPTSDSSDNGGSSERNKNSNPAENMRNKN
;
A
#
# COMPACT_ATOMS: atom_id res chain seq x y z
N MET A 1 -14.85 -34.17 21.62
CA MET A 1 -13.45 -33.89 22.00
C MET A 1 -12.49 -34.67 21.10
N THR A 2 -12.56 -34.48 19.77
CA THR A 2 -11.76 -35.25 18.77
C THR A 2 -10.90 -34.35 17.89
N TRP A 3 -11.00 -33.03 18.00
CA TRP A 3 -10.27 -32.06 17.16
C TRP A 3 -8.92 -31.63 17.74
N ILE A 4 -8.63 -31.98 19.00
CA ILE A 4 -7.35 -31.66 19.67
C ILE A 4 -6.17 -32.42 19.02
N THR A 5 -6.43 -33.47 18.22
CA THR A 5 -5.40 -34.35 17.64
C THR A 5 -5.06 -34.07 16.17
N THR A 6 -5.80 -33.23 15.45
CA THR A 6 -5.41 -32.84 14.09
C THR A 6 -4.30 -31.80 14.15
N ASN A 7 -3.04 -32.25 14.01
CA ASN A 7 -1.89 -31.36 13.85
C ASN A 7 -2.13 -30.44 12.64
N PRO A 8 -2.22 -29.11 12.82
CA PRO A 8 -2.51 -28.18 11.73
C PRO A 8 -1.52 -28.34 10.57
N GLN A 9 -0.27 -28.76 10.84
CA GLN A 9 0.73 -28.98 9.80
C GLN A 9 0.25 -29.93 8.69
N ASN A 10 -0.50 -30.99 9.03
CA ASN A 10 -1.02 -31.93 8.03
C ASN A 10 -2.18 -31.34 7.21
N THR A 11 -2.97 -30.46 7.82
CA THR A 11 -4.09 -29.78 7.13
C THR A 11 -3.57 -28.79 6.09
N PHE A 12 -2.58 -27.96 6.43
CA PHE A 12 -2.04 -26.96 5.49
C PHE A 12 -1.24 -27.58 4.35
N ALA A 13 -0.48 -28.65 4.60
CA ALA A 13 0.24 -29.37 3.55
C ALA A 13 -0.69 -29.99 2.50
N SER A 14 -1.99 -30.14 2.80
CA SER A 14 -2.99 -30.70 1.90
C SER A 14 -3.66 -29.64 0.99
N LEU A 15 -3.31 -28.36 1.14
CA LEU A 15 -3.88 -27.27 0.31
C LEU A 15 -3.38 -27.31 -1.13
N GLY A 16 -2.15 -27.78 -1.34
CA GLY A 16 -1.55 -27.89 -2.66
C GLY A 16 -0.05 -28.10 -2.61
N VAL A 17 0.54 -28.36 -3.77
CA VAL A 17 1.97 -28.60 -3.92
C VAL A 17 2.56 -27.60 -4.91
N ARG A 18 3.63 -26.92 -4.49
CA ARG A 18 4.40 -26.05 -5.37
C ARG A 18 5.42 -26.86 -6.16
N HIS A 19 5.33 -26.81 -7.49
CA HIS A 19 6.31 -27.36 -8.43
C HIS A 19 6.97 -26.22 -9.21
N GLY A 20 8.10 -25.72 -8.71
CA GLY A 20 8.80 -24.58 -9.31
C GLY A 20 7.93 -23.31 -9.31
N GLU A 21 7.61 -22.82 -10.51
CA GLU A 21 6.76 -21.64 -10.75
C GLU A 21 5.26 -21.97 -10.86
N THR A 22 4.88 -23.23 -10.72
CA THR A 22 3.48 -23.68 -10.77
C THR A 22 3.02 -24.16 -9.40
N PHE A 23 1.75 -23.90 -9.07
CA PHE A 23 1.13 -24.36 -7.84
C PHE A 23 -0.07 -25.24 -8.18
N ASN A 24 0.03 -26.51 -7.83
CA ASN A 24 -1.05 -27.47 -8.02
C ASN A 24 -1.96 -27.40 -6.79
N VAL A 25 -3.10 -26.74 -6.95
CA VAL A 25 -4.14 -26.65 -5.92
C VAL A 25 -4.80 -28.01 -5.76
N SER A 26 -5.03 -28.44 -4.51
CA SER A 26 -5.79 -29.65 -4.21
C SER A 26 -7.26 -29.48 -4.58
N ASP A 27 -7.92 -30.53 -5.05
CA ASP A 27 -9.36 -30.52 -5.35
C ASP A 27 -10.20 -30.16 -4.09
N ASP A 28 -9.72 -30.54 -2.90
CA ASP A 28 -10.37 -30.26 -1.62
C ASP A 28 -9.93 -28.91 -0.99
N CYS A 29 -9.14 -28.10 -1.71
CA CYS A 29 -8.52 -26.89 -1.15
C CYS A 29 -9.54 -25.95 -0.50
N LEU A 30 -10.66 -25.67 -1.20
CA LEU A 30 -11.68 -24.76 -0.68
C LEU A 30 -12.29 -25.29 0.63
N THR A 31 -12.66 -26.58 0.67
CA THR A 31 -13.22 -27.23 1.86
C THR A 31 -12.25 -27.20 3.04
N ILE A 32 -10.95 -27.43 2.79
CA ILE A 32 -9.91 -27.35 3.80
C ILE A 32 -9.78 -25.92 4.36
N LEU A 33 -9.81 -24.90 3.50
CA LEU A 33 -9.77 -23.50 3.93
C LEU A 33 -11.00 -23.13 4.78
N GLU A 34 -12.20 -23.56 4.37
CA GLU A 34 -13.43 -23.36 5.16
C GLU A 34 -13.35 -24.04 6.53
N GLU A 35 -12.75 -25.23 6.61
CA GLU A 35 -12.52 -25.91 7.88
C GLU A 35 -11.51 -25.15 8.77
N ILE A 36 -10.43 -24.61 8.19
CA ILE A 36 -9.46 -23.76 8.91
C ILE A 36 -10.16 -22.52 9.48
N LEU A 37 -11.01 -21.86 8.68
CA LEU A 37 -11.74 -20.68 9.12
C LEU A 37 -12.71 -21.02 10.27
N LYS A 38 -13.41 -22.16 10.17
CA LYS A 38 -14.27 -22.68 11.25
C LYS A 38 -13.48 -22.98 12.52
N LYS A 39 -12.29 -23.59 12.41
CA LYS A 39 -11.42 -23.86 13.55
C LYS A 39 -10.90 -22.58 14.21
N LEU A 40 -10.60 -21.54 13.44
CA LEU A 40 -10.25 -20.22 13.98
C LEU A 40 -11.41 -19.55 14.72
N ALA A 41 -12.65 -19.71 14.24
CA ALA A 41 -13.84 -19.15 14.89
C ALA A 41 -14.21 -19.87 16.20
N LEU A 42 -13.92 -21.17 16.30
CA LEU A 42 -14.28 -22.03 17.43
C LEU A 42 -13.13 -22.29 18.41
N GLU A 43 -11.95 -21.71 18.19
CA GLU A 43 -10.79 -21.93 19.05
C GLU A 43 -11.03 -21.43 20.48
N ASP A 44 -10.24 -21.96 21.42
CA ASP A 44 -10.24 -21.48 22.79
C ASP A 44 -9.82 -20.00 22.84
N GLN A 45 -10.70 -19.14 23.37
CA GLN A 45 -10.49 -17.68 23.35
C GLN A 45 -9.42 -17.21 24.34
N THR A 46 -9.05 -18.04 25.33
CA THR A 46 -8.02 -17.71 26.34
C THR A 46 -6.64 -18.18 25.88
N LEU A 47 -6.54 -19.42 25.41
CA LEU A 47 -5.29 -20.07 25.04
C LEU A 47 -4.91 -19.87 23.59
N ARG A 48 -5.89 -19.58 22.71
CA ARG A 48 -5.70 -19.30 21.28
C ARG A 48 -4.84 -20.36 20.58
N THR A 49 -5.07 -21.63 20.95
CA THR A 49 -4.18 -22.76 20.62
C THR A 49 -4.05 -22.98 19.12
N PHE A 50 -5.13 -22.85 18.37
CA PHE A 50 -5.13 -23.14 16.94
C PHE A 50 -4.30 -22.10 16.15
N ARG A 51 -4.55 -20.80 16.37
CA ARG A 51 -3.73 -19.76 15.71
C ARG A 51 -2.26 -19.81 16.13
N ARG A 52 -1.95 -20.16 17.38
CA ARG A 52 -0.57 -20.34 17.84
C ARG A 52 0.12 -21.49 17.13
N ALA A 53 -0.57 -22.61 16.93
CA ALA A 53 -0.05 -23.75 16.19
C ALA A 53 0.20 -23.40 14.70
N ILE A 54 -0.66 -22.59 14.07
CA ILE A 54 -0.45 -22.03 12.72
C ILE A 54 0.84 -21.19 12.69
N GLY A 55 1.04 -20.32 13.70
CA GLY A 55 2.25 -19.51 13.82
C GLY A 55 3.51 -20.35 14.02
N PHE A 56 3.44 -21.40 14.84
CA PHE A 56 4.53 -22.34 15.05
C PHE A 56 4.90 -23.09 13.75
N GLY A 57 3.90 -23.51 12.97
CA GLY A 57 4.10 -24.16 11.67
C GLY A 57 4.65 -23.24 10.57
N GLN A 58 4.54 -21.92 10.77
CA GLN A 58 4.79 -20.88 9.75
C GLN A 58 3.87 -20.99 8.54
N ASN A 59 2.62 -21.43 8.76
CA ASN A 59 1.71 -21.80 7.67
C ASN A 59 1.27 -20.60 6.82
N ILE A 60 1.36 -19.37 7.34
CA ILE A 60 1.13 -18.17 6.52
C ILE A 60 2.14 -18.11 5.37
N LYS A 61 3.44 -18.16 5.68
CA LYS A 61 4.52 -18.03 4.69
C LYS A 61 4.63 -19.26 3.78
N LYS A 62 4.41 -20.46 4.33
CA LYS A 62 4.61 -21.73 3.61
C LYS A 62 3.44 -22.14 2.74
N ASP A 63 2.22 -21.80 3.15
CA ASP A 63 1.01 -22.37 2.55
C ASP A 63 0.06 -21.28 2.05
N LEU A 64 -0.34 -20.34 2.91
CA LEU A 64 -1.36 -19.33 2.56
C LEU A 64 -0.86 -18.27 1.57
N ILE A 65 0.36 -17.78 1.72
CA ILE A 65 0.95 -16.78 0.82
C ILE A 65 1.20 -17.35 -0.58
N PRO A 66 1.77 -18.57 -0.72
CA PRO A 66 1.82 -19.22 -2.03
C PRO A 66 0.45 -19.39 -2.66
N LEU A 67 -0.56 -19.82 -1.90
CA LEU A 67 -1.92 -19.95 -2.42
C LEU A 67 -2.45 -18.60 -2.95
N LEU A 68 -2.24 -17.52 -2.19
CA LEU A 68 -2.61 -16.16 -2.59
C LEU A 68 -1.87 -15.68 -3.85
N ILE A 69 -0.59 -16.03 -4.03
CA ILE A 69 0.24 -15.58 -5.17
C ILE A 69 -0.06 -16.36 -6.45
N TYR A 70 -0.23 -17.69 -6.35
CA TYR A 70 -0.31 -18.55 -7.52
C TYR A 70 -1.75 -18.87 -7.96
N VAL A 71 -2.72 -18.79 -7.05
CA VAL A 71 -4.14 -18.87 -7.45
C VAL A 71 -4.58 -17.48 -7.90
N LYS A 72 -5.01 -17.39 -9.16
CA LYS A 72 -5.49 -16.14 -9.74
C LYS A 72 -6.89 -16.33 -10.30
N ASP A 73 -7.70 -15.28 -10.24
CA ASP A 73 -9.08 -15.31 -10.72
C ASP A 73 -9.21 -15.63 -12.23
N ASP A 74 -8.15 -15.41 -13.02
CA ASP A 74 -8.09 -15.64 -14.47
C ASP A 74 -7.59 -17.05 -14.87
N THR A 75 -7.26 -17.90 -13.91
CA THR A 75 -6.78 -19.26 -14.16
C THR A 75 -7.92 -20.25 -14.39
N GLN A 76 -7.65 -21.39 -15.03
CA GLN A 76 -8.63 -22.49 -15.19
C GLN A 76 -8.88 -23.28 -13.88
N ILE A 77 -8.52 -22.72 -12.72
CA ILE A 77 -8.74 -23.35 -11.43
C ILE A 77 -10.21 -23.19 -11.06
N THR A 78 -10.88 -24.29 -10.76
CA THR A 78 -12.27 -24.27 -10.30
C THR A 78 -12.37 -23.52 -8.98
N ASP A 79 -13.35 -22.62 -8.86
CA ASP A 79 -13.58 -21.80 -7.66
C ASP A 79 -12.39 -20.91 -7.21
N ALA A 80 -11.47 -20.57 -8.12
CA ALA A 80 -10.28 -19.75 -7.83
C ALA A 80 -10.60 -18.50 -6.99
N SER A 81 -11.62 -17.75 -7.38
CA SER A 81 -12.04 -16.53 -6.66
C SER A 81 -12.47 -16.80 -5.22
N LYS A 82 -13.20 -17.90 -4.98
CA LYS A 82 -13.61 -18.30 -3.62
C LYS A 82 -12.43 -18.79 -2.79
N ILE A 83 -11.45 -19.44 -3.42
CA ILE A 83 -10.21 -19.87 -2.76
C ILE A 83 -9.43 -18.64 -2.29
N ILE A 84 -9.27 -17.63 -3.16
CA ILE A 84 -8.61 -16.36 -2.82
C ILE A 84 -9.38 -15.66 -1.69
N ASP A 85 -10.70 -15.49 -1.83
CA ASP A 85 -11.56 -14.87 -0.81
C ASP A 85 -11.42 -15.55 0.56
N THR A 86 -11.44 -16.88 0.59
CA THR A 86 -11.35 -17.66 1.83
C THR A 86 -9.95 -17.57 2.43
N THR A 87 -8.91 -17.57 1.59
CA THR A 87 -7.53 -17.35 2.01
C THR A 87 -7.35 -15.97 2.64
N ILE A 88 -7.89 -14.92 2.01
CA ILE A 88 -7.87 -13.54 2.53
C ILE A 88 -8.61 -13.48 3.88
N LYS A 89 -9.79 -14.10 4.01
CA LYS A 89 -10.53 -14.16 5.28
C LYS A 89 -9.73 -14.83 6.40
N ILE A 90 -9.00 -15.92 6.10
CA ILE A 90 -8.11 -16.57 7.07
C ILE A 90 -6.98 -15.62 7.47
N LEU A 91 -6.32 -14.96 6.50
CA LEU A 91 -5.26 -14.00 6.77
C LEU A 91 -5.76 -12.81 7.59
N VAL A 92 -6.95 -12.28 7.31
CA VAL A 92 -7.61 -11.25 8.12
C VAL A 92 -7.78 -11.71 9.56
N ASN A 93 -8.25 -12.95 9.79
CA ASN A 93 -8.48 -13.49 11.14
C ASN A 93 -7.16 -13.71 11.91
N LEU A 94 -6.13 -14.21 11.22
CA LEU A 94 -4.81 -14.43 11.80
C LEU A 94 -4.06 -13.12 12.10
N THR A 95 -4.42 -12.03 11.41
CA THR A 95 -3.81 -10.71 11.57
C THR A 95 -4.59 -9.76 12.49
N ILE A 96 -5.60 -10.25 13.20
CA ILE A 96 -6.32 -9.46 14.22
C ILE A 96 -5.32 -8.99 15.30
N PRO A 97 -5.27 -7.68 15.62
CA PRO A 97 -4.39 -7.16 16.67
C PRO A 97 -4.60 -7.89 18.00
N VAL A 98 -3.51 -8.16 18.73
CA VAL A 98 -3.55 -9.02 19.93
C VAL A 98 -4.48 -8.47 21.01
N GLU A 99 -4.55 -7.14 21.13
CA GLU A 99 -5.45 -6.41 22.03
C GLU A 99 -6.94 -6.59 21.71
N CYS A 100 -7.27 -7.02 20.48
CA CYS A 100 -8.64 -7.39 20.10
C CYS A 100 -8.95 -8.86 20.39
N LEU A 101 -7.94 -9.70 20.67
CA LEU A 101 -8.11 -11.13 20.94
C LEU A 101 -8.15 -11.45 22.43
N LEU A 102 -7.43 -10.67 23.24
CA LEU A 102 -7.16 -10.96 24.65
C LEU A 102 -7.17 -9.67 25.47
N SER A 103 -7.65 -9.78 26.71
CA SER A 103 -7.36 -8.77 27.73
C SER A 103 -5.88 -8.88 28.13
N ILE A 104 -5.04 -8.03 27.54
CA ILE A 104 -3.58 -8.09 27.72
C ILE A 104 -3.21 -7.98 29.21
N GLU A 105 -3.85 -7.08 29.95
CA GLU A 105 -3.56 -6.87 31.38
C GLU A 105 -3.88 -8.10 32.24
N ALA A 106 -5.01 -8.77 31.97
CA ALA A 106 -5.40 -9.95 32.74
C ALA A 106 -4.51 -11.15 32.39
N VAL A 107 -4.29 -11.38 31.10
CA VAL A 107 -3.56 -12.54 30.60
C VAL A 107 -2.07 -12.47 30.94
N SER A 108 -1.46 -11.27 30.96
CA SER A 108 -0.03 -11.11 31.27
C SER A 108 0.36 -11.42 32.72
N ARG A 109 -0.61 -11.66 33.61
CA ARG A 109 -0.37 -12.02 35.02
C ARG A 109 0.14 -13.44 35.22
N THR A 110 0.07 -14.29 34.19
CA THR A 110 0.51 -15.69 34.24
C THR A 110 1.63 -15.95 33.23
N ASP A 111 2.50 -16.92 33.50
CA ASP A 111 3.56 -17.32 32.55
C ASP A 111 2.99 -17.85 31.23
N VAL A 112 1.95 -18.68 31.32
CA VAL A 112 1.25 -19.22 30.14
C VAL A 112 0.65 -18.10 29.30
N GLY A 113 0.03 -17.12 29.94
CA GLY A 113 -0.55 -15.97 29.25
C GLY A 113 0.49 -15.06 28.62
N ARG A 114 1.61 -14.77 29.31
CA ARG A 114 2.75 -14.04 28.71
C ARG A 114 3.31 -14.75 27.48
N HIS A 115 3.46 -16.08 27.55
CA HIS A 115 3.91 -16.87 26.42
C HIS A 115 2.91 -16.87 25.26
N THR A 116 1.62 -16.96 25.56
CA THR A 116 0.53 -16.84 24.57
C THR A 116 0.61 -15.50 23.85
N ILE A 117 0.71 -14.38 24.58
CA ILE A 117 0.85 -13.04 23.99
C ILE A 117 2.09 -12.94 23.11
N PHE A 118 3.23 -13.49 23.55
CA PHE A 118 4.47 -13.50 22.77
C PHE A 118 4.30 -14.24 21.44
N GLU A 119 3.73 -15.45 21.44
CA GLU A 119 3.55 -16.24 20.23
C GLU A 119 2.55 -15.62 19.26
N LEU A 120 1.49 -14.97 19.77
CA LEU A 120 0.55 -14.22 18.94
C LEU A 120 1.22 -13.01 18.27
N ASN A 121 2.01 -12.23 19.01
CA ASN A 121 2.76 -11.13 18.41
C ASN A 121 3.78 -11.62 17.39
N ARG A 122 4.43 -12.78 17.63
CA ARG A 122 5.34 -13.39 16.66
C ARG A 122 4.61 -13.84 15.39
N LEU A 123 3.40 -14.40 15.50
CA LEU A 123 2.54 -14.67 14.35
C LEU A 123 2.26 -13.38 13.56
N LEU A 124 1.90 -12.29 14.24
CA LEU A 124 1.66 -11.00 13.57
C LEU A 124 2.91 -10.47 12.85
N ILE A 125 4.07 -10.42 13.52
CA ILE A 125 5.32 -9.91 12.92
C ILE A 125 5.72 -10.73 11.68
N THR A 126 5.68 -12.06 11.78
CA THR A 126 6.01 -12.94 10.65
C THR A 126 4.98 -12.86 9.52
N SER A 127 3.72 -12.55 9.84
CA SER A 127 2.71 -12.22 8.83
C SER A 127 3.08 -10.94 8.09
N LYS A 128 3.44 -9.87 8.82
CA LYS A 128 3.87 -8.60 8.21
C LYS A 128 5.10 -8.79 7.32
N GLU A 129 6.06 -9.61 7.76
CA GLU A 129 7.26 -9.96 6.99
C GLU A 129 6.90 -10.58 5.64
N ALA A 130 5.92 -11.47 5.61
CA ALA A 130 5.49 -12.10 4.36
C ALA A 130 4.87 -11.13 3.34
N PHE A 131 4.41 -9.95 3.78
CA PHE A 131 3.87 -8.90 2.92
C PHE A 131 4.92 -7.88 2.44
N THR A 132 6.17 -7.97 2.90
CA THR A 132 7.28 -7.20 2.29
C THR A 132 7.59 -7.66 0.87
N ASP A 133 7.29 -8.93 0.54
CA ASP A 133 7.32 -9.42 -0.84
C ASP A 133 6.24 -8.71 -1.68
N SER A 134 6.67 -8.03 -2.75
CA SER A 134 5.78 -7.29 -3.64
C SER A 134 4.73 -8.19 -4.31
N ARG A 135 4.99 -9.49 -4.47
CA ARG A 135 4.03 -10.45 -5.02
C ARG A 135 2.85 -10.66 -4.08
N SER A 136 3.08 -10.67 -2.76
CA SER A 136 2.02 -10.85 -1.76
C SER A 136 1.04 -9.67 -1.75
N THR A 137 1.57 -8.44 -1.76
CA THR A 137 0.73 -7.23 -1.87
C THR A 137 0.03 -7.16 -3.22
N LYS A 138 0.76 -7.46 -4.31
CA LYS A 138 0.21 -7.45 -5.67
C LYS A 138 -0.98 -8.40 -5.82
N ALA A 139 -0.91 -9.60 -5.25
CA ALA A 139 -2.02 -10.55 -5.31
C ALA A 139 -3.32 -9.98 -4.68
N VAL A 140 -3.22 -9.28 -3.54
CA VAL A 140 -4.38 -8.62 -2.92
C VAL A 140 -4.89 -7.48 -3.82
N MET A 141 -3.99 -6.66 -4.36
CA MET A 141 -4.34 -5.54 -5.23
C MET A 141 -5.01 -6.00 -6.53
N ASP A 142 -4.48 -7.06 -7.14
CA ASP A 142 -5.01 -7.64 -8.38
C ASP A 142 -6.38 -8.27 -8.15
N HIS A 143 -6.61 -8.94 -7.01
CA HIS A 143 -7.93 -9.46 -6.66
C HIS A 143 -8.97 -8.34 -6.50
N ILE A 144 -8.65 -7.23 -5.84
CA ILE A 144 -9.55 -6.07 -5.76
C ILE A 144 -9.90 -5.56 -7.16
N LYS A 145 -8.91 -5.41 -8.04
CA LYS A 145 -9.12 -4.98 -9.44
C LYS A 145 -10.05 -5.94 -10.16
N HIS A 146 -9.79 -7.23 -10.07
CA HIS A 146 -10.61 -8.26 -10.70
C HIS A 146 -12.08 -8.17 -10.25
N VAL A 147 -12.33 -8.11 -8.95
CA VAL A 147 -13.69 -8.05 -8.40
C VAL A 147 -14.43 -6.79 -8.88
N VAL A 148 -13.73 -5.65 -8.95
CA VAL A 148 -14.26 -4.37 -9.41
C VAL A 148 -14.54 -4.34 -10.92
N GLU A 149 -13.64 -4.88 -11.74
CA GLU A 149 -13.74 -4.85 -13.20
C GLU A 149 -14.77 -5.82 -13.75
N ARG A 150 -15.09 -6.90 -13.01
CA ARG A 150 -15.98 -7.98 -13.46
C ARG A 150 -17.44 -7.55 -13.59
N ASP A 151 -17.93 -6.67 -12.72
CA ASP A 151 -19.35 -6.30 -12.66
C ASP A 151 -19.57 -4.80 -12.49
N SER A 152 -20.41 -4.21 -13.33
CA SER A 152 -20.81 -2.79 -13.24
C SER A 152 -21.56 -2.43 -11.94
N ARG A 153 -22.13 -3.43 -11.25
CA ARG A 153 -22.77 -3.28 -9.94
C ARG A 153 -22.37 -4.43 -9.02
N LEU A 154 -21.59 -4.09 -8.00
CA LEU A 154 -21.13 -5.04 -6.99
C LEU A 154 -22.28 -5.54 -6.12
N ASN A 155 -22.34 -6.85 -5.93
CA ASN A 155 -23.20 -7.51 -4.96
C ASN A 155 -22.56 -7.53 -3.55
N MET A 156 -23.32 -7.98 -2.55
CA MET A 156 -22.85 -8.01 -1.15
C MET A 156 -21.57 -8.83 -0.95
N GLN A 157 -21.47 -10.00 -1.59
CA GLN A 157 -20.29 -10.88 -1.45
C GLN A 157 -19.05 -10.23 -2.05
N GLN A 158 -19.20 -9.52 -3.17
CA GLN A 158 -18.11 -8.75 -3.79
C GLN A 158 -17.69 -7.56 -2.92
N CYS A 159 -18.66 -6.85 -2.32
CA CYS A 159 -18.37 -5.79 -1.36
C CYS A 159 -17.59 -6.32 -0.13
N ASP A 160 -18.00 -7.49 0.39
CA ASP A 160 -17.30 -8.15 1.49
C ASP A 160 -15.89 -8.59 1.09
N SER A 161 -15.70 -9.11 -0.12
CA SER A 161 -14.39 -9.48 -0.67
C SER A 161 -13.45 -8.26 -0.71
N ILE A 162 -13.89 -7.16 -1.32
CA ILE A 162 -13.12 -5.90 -1.39
C ILE A 162 -12.78 -5.40 0.02
N ASN A 163 -13.77 -5.35 0.92
CA ASN A 163 -13.55 -4.88 2.29
C ASN A 163 -12.57 -5.78 3.05
N ASN A 164 -12.61 -7.10 2.87
CA ASN A 164 -11.66 -8.03 3.48
C ASN A 164 -10.23 -7.84 2.94
N CYS A 165 -10.07 -7.53 1.65
CA CYS A 165 -8.77 -7.18 1.08
C CYS A 165 -8.18 -5.92 1.73
N LEU A 166 -8.99 -4.85 1.81
CA LEU A 166 -8.59 -3.60 2.46
C LEU A 166 -8.30 -3.80 3.95
N LEU A 167 -9.10 -4.62 4.63
CA LEU A 167 -8.95 -4.95 6.04
C LEU A 167 -7.66 -5.75 6.29
N LEU A 168 -7.29 -6.65 5.38
CA LEU A 168 -6.02 -7.36 5.45
C LEU A 168 -4.85 -6.39 5.37
N LEU A 169 -4.83 -5.51 4.37
CA LEU A 169 -3.78 -4.49 4.23
C LEU A 169 -3.73 -3.59 5.47
N ARG A 170 -4.89 -3.19 5.99
CA ARG A 170 -5.03 -2.39 7.21
C ARG A 170 -4.40 -3.13 8.40
N ASN A 171 -4.74 -4.40 8.60
CA ASN A 171 -4.19 -5.21 9.70
C ASN A 171 -2.67 -5.33 9.58
N ILE A 172 -2.16 -5.62 8.38
CA ILE A 172 -0.72 -5.74 8.12
C ILE A 172 0.04 -4.46 8.47
N LEU A 173 -0.48 -3.29 8.07
CA LEU A 173 0.13 -1.99 8.40
C LEU A 173 -0.05 -1.58 9.87
N HIS A 174 -1.01 -2.15 10.59
CA HIS A 174 -1.22 -1.88 12.01
C HIS A 174 -0.18 -2.56 12.89
N ILE A 175 0.33 -3.72 12.45
CA ILE A 175 1.28 -4.53 13.21
C ILE A 175 2.54 -3.70 13.53
N PRO A 176 2.89 -3.56 14.82
CA PRO A 176 3.99 -2.71 15.25
C PRO A 176 5.34 -3.27 14.78
N GLU A 177 6.26 -2.38 14.43
CA GLU A 177 7.65 -2.71 14.17
C GLU A 177 8.52 -2.40 15.38
N ASN A 178 9.35 -3.36 15.78
CA ASN A 178 10.29 -3.15 16.88
C ASN A 178 11.53 -2.39 16.38
N ARG A 179 11.51 -1.06 16.53
CA ARG A 179 12.61 -0.17 16.07
C ARG A 179 13.96 -0.45 16.74
N MET A 180 13.98 -1.16 17.88
CA MET A 180 15.21 -1.48 18.64
C MET A 180 16.15 -2.44 17.91
N GLN A 181 15.68 -3.21 16.92
CA GLN A 181 16.54 -4.14 16.16
C GLN A 181 17.21 -3.50 14.93
N ILE A 182 16.73 -2.34 14.48
CA ILE A 182 17.20 -1.66 13.26
C ILE A 182 18.49 -0.85 13.54
N SER A 183 18.73 -0.44 14.78
CA SER A 183 19.85 0.44 15.16
C SER A 183 21.23 -0.21 15.18
N ASN A 184 21.33 -1.55 15.10
CA ASN A 184 22.61 -2.26 15.26
C ASN A 184 23.27 -2.67 13.93
N CYS A 185 22.73 -2.27 12.77
CA CYS A 185 23.37 -2.53 11.48
C CYS A 185 23.34 -1.26 10.61
N PRO A 186 24.50 -0.67 10.23
CA PRO A 186 24.52 0.52 9.36
C PRO A 186 24.08 0.25 7.92
N LEU A 187 23.81 -1.01 7.56
CA LEU A 187 23.17 -1.43 6.30
C LEU A 187 21.67 -1.76 6.48
N ALA A 188 21.07 -1.39 7.62
CA ALA A 188 19.77 -1.90 8.04
C ALA A 188 18.64 -1.56 7.05
N HIS A 189 18.02 -2.65 6.59
CA HIS A 189 16.79 -2.74 5.81
C HIS A 189 15.79 -1.61 6.09
N SER A 190 15.20 -1.08 5.03
CA SER A 190 14.02 -0.21 5.11
C SER A 190 12.99 -0.80 6.07
N SER A 191 12.35 0.06 6.87
CA SER A 191 11.20 -0.34 7.68
C SER A 191 10.22 -1.17 6.84
N MET A 192 9.76 -2.30 7.36
CA MET A 192 8.82 -3.18 6.65
C MET A 192 7.57 -2.40 6.23
N GLN A 193 7.15 -1.43 7.06
CA GLN A 193 6.10 -0.46 6.79
C GLN A 193 6.36 0.28 5.48
N ASN A 194 7.55 0.85 5.31
CA ASN A 194 7.92 1.64 4.14
C ASN A 194 8.02 0.75 2.89
N GLU A 195 8.55 -0.47 3.03
CA GLU A 195 8.63 -1.43 1.92
C GLU A 195 7.23 -1.85 1.44
N ILE A 196 6.32 -2.16 2.38
CA ILE A 196 4.94 -2.49 2.05
C ILE A 196 4.23 -1.29 1.41
N ILE A 197 4.36 -0.08 1.98
CA ILE A 197 3.78 1.14 1.42
C ILE A 197 4.30 1.40 0.00
N TRP A 198 5.62 1.24 -0.21
CA TRP A 198 6.24 1.38 -1.53
C TRP A 198 5.61 0.41 -2.53
N ASN A 199 5.52 -0.88 -2.18
CA ASN A 199 4.87 -1.88 -3.01
C ASN A 199 3.44 -1.48 -3.39
N LEU A 200 2.63 -1.04 -2.42
CA LEU A 200 1.25 -0.62 -2.67
C LEU A 200 1.15 0.56 -3.64
N PHE A 201 2.00 1.58 -3.52
CA PHE A 201 2.03 2.69 -4.47
C PHE A 201 2.53 2.28 -5.86
N THR A 202 3.54 1.41 -5.97
CA THR A 202 3.94 0.86 -7.28
C THR A 202 2.83 0.07 -7.96
N GLN A 203 1.89 -0.47 -7.17
CA GLN A 203 0.72 -1.22 -7.64
C GLN A 203 -0.54 -0.35 -7.85
N SER A 204 -0.39 0.98 -7.70
CA SER A 204 -1.43 2.00 -7.86
C SER A 204 -2.59 1.89 -6.86
N ILE A 205 -2.29 1.68 -5.57
CA ILE A 205 -3.31 1.69 -4.51
C ILE A 205 -4.09 3.01 -4.46
N ASP A 206 -3.45 4.13 -4.75
CA ASP A 206 -4.03 5.47 -4.82
C ASP A 206 -5.22 5.50 -5.80
N LYS A 207 -5.03 4.98 -7.01
CA LYS A 207 -6.08 4.93 -8.04
C LYS A 207 -7.24 4.03 -7.60
N ILE A 208 -6.94 2.90 -6.96
CA ILE A 208 -7.96 1.98 -6.43
C ILE A 208 -8.78 2.65 -5.31
N ILE A 209 -8.12 3.30 -4.36
CA ILE A 209 -8.77 4.03 -3.27
C ILE A 209 -9.69 5.11 -3.85
N ILE A 210 -9.22 5.92 -4.79
CA ILE A 210 -10.03 6.98 -5.43
C ILE A 210 -11.25 6.39 -6.14
N TYR A 211 -11.05 5.29 -6.89
CA TYR A 211 -12.12 4.60 -7.58
C TYR A 211 -13.17 4.04 -6.60
N LEU A 212 -12.74 3.34 -5.55
CA LEU A 212 -13.63 2.74 -4.55
C LEU A 212 -14.45 3.79 -3.79
N MET A 213 -13.92 5.01 -3.60
CA MET A 213 -14.66 6.12 -3.01
C MET A 213 -15.73 6.70 -3.95
N SER A 214 -15.58 6.51 -5.27
CA SER A 214 -16.54 6.95 -6.27
C SER A 214 -17.69 5.95 -6.47
N CYS A 215 -17.56 4.73 -5.93
CA CYS A 215 -18.58 3.71 -6.03
C CYS A 215 -19.84 4.03 -5.20
N PRO A 216 -21.05 3.66 -5.66
CA PRO A 216 -22.28 3.73 -4.86
C PRO A 216 -22.20 2.96 -3.54
N GLN A 217 -21.46 1.84 -3.54
CA GLN A 217 -21.28 0.91 -2.42
C GLN A 217 -20.20 1.36 -1.41
N ARG A 218 -19.63 2.56 -1.53
CA ARG A 218 -18.50 3.02 -0.69
C ARG A 218 -18.72 2.88 0.83
N MET A 219 -19.98 2.88 1.28
CA MET A 219 -20.33 2.69 2.69
C MET A 219 -19.88 1.33 3.25
N TYR A 220 -19.71 0.30 2.42
CA TYR A 220 -19.27 -1.04 2.85
C TYR A 220 -17.80 -1.09 3.29
N TRP A 221 -16.95 -0.18 2.81
CA TRP A 221 -15.51 -0.19 3.07
C TRP A 221 -14.93 1.15 3.53
N GLY A 222 -15.73 2.22 3.56
CA GLY A 222 -15.26 3.57 3.88
C GLY A 222 -14.49 3.66 5.21
N VAL A 223 -14.97 2.98 6.26
CA VAL A 223 -14.29 2.94 7.57
C VAL A 223 -12.92 2.26 7.45
N THR A 224 -12.87 1.10 6.81
CA THR A 224 -11.61 0.35 6.59
C THR A 224 -10.62 1.16 5.78
N MET A 225 -11.08 1.89 4.76
CA MET A 225 -10.24 2.76 3.95
C MET A 225 -9.63 3.91 4.75
N VAL A 226 -10.41 4.60 5.60
CA VAL A 226 -9.88 5.67 6.45
C VAL A 226 -8.81 5.14 7.40
N GLN A 227 -9.04 3.98 8.00
CA GLN A 227 -8.05 3.33 8.86
C GLN A 227 -6.78 2.95 8.08
N LEU A 228 -6.93 2.39 6.87
CA LEU A 228 -5.81 2.05 6.01
C LEU A 228 -4.97 3.29 5.65
N ILE A 229 -5.61 4.37 5.22
CA ILE A 229 -4.94 5.64 4.89
C ILE A 229 -4.23 6.19 6.12
N ALA A 230 -4.87 6.21 7.28
CA ALA A 230 -4.24 6.66 8.52
C ALA A 230 -2.97 5.86 8.85
N LEU A 231 -2.97 4.54 8.60
CA LEU A 231 -1.80 3.68 8.80
C LEU A 231 -0.70 3.89 7.75
N MET A 232 -1.05 4.19 6.50
CA MET A 232 -0.08 4.52 5.45
C MET A 232 0.73 5.78 5.81
N TYR A 233 0.14 6.72 6.55
CA TYR A 233 0.80 7.96 6.96
C TYR A 233 1.18 8.01 8.45
N LYS A 234 1.10 6.88 9.18
CA LYS A 234 1.18 6.80 10.67
C LYS A 234 2.45 7.40 11.30
N ASP A 235 3.54 7.51 10.57
CA ASP A 235 4.81 8.07 11.06
C ASP A 235 5.30 9.27 10.24
N GLN A 236 4.39 9.89 9.48
CA GLN A 236 4.72 11.05 8.64
C GLN A 236 4.45 12.36 9.39
N HIS A 237 5.43 13.27 9.37
CA HIS A 237 5.28 14.58 10.01
C HIS A 237 4.34 15.47 9.20
N VAL A 238 3.28 15.97 9.85
CA VAL A 238 2.22 16.77 9.19
C VAL A 238 2.77 17.99 8.45
N GLY A 239 3.76 18.69 9.02
CA GLY A 239 4.37 19.85 8.36
C GLY A 239 5.14 19.48 7.08
N THR A 240 5.72 18.27 7.04
CA THR A 240 6.40 17.76 5.84
C THR A 240 5.39 17.42 4.76
N LEU A 241 4.31 16.74 5.12
CA LEU A 241 3.21 16.42 4.19
C LEU A 241 2.57 17.69 3.63
N GLN A 242 2.29 18.69 4.46
CA GLN A 242 1.72 19.95 4.04
C GLN A 242 2.65 20.68 3.06
N LYS A 243 3.95 20.73 3.34
CA LYS A 243 4.93 21.33 2.43
C LYS A 243 4.96 20.63 1.07
N LEU A 244 5.03 19.29 1.06
CA LEU A 244 5.03 18.51 -0.18
C LEU A 244 3.73 18.68 -0.98
N LEU A 245 2.60 18.73 -0.29
CA LEU A 245 1.30 18.97 -0.91
C LEU A 245 1.22 20.35 -1.55
N ASN A 246 1.65 21.40 -0.84
CA ASN A 246 1.67 22.76 -1.38
C ASN A 246 2.57 22.86 -2.62
N LEU A 247 3.77 22.27 -2.58
CA LEU A 247 4.66 22.21 -3.73
C LEU A 247 4.02 21.53 -4.94
N TRP A 248 3.31 20.42 -4.71
CA TRP A 248 2.59 19.70 -5.76
C TRP A 248 1.42 20.52 -6.34
N LEU A 249 0.65 21.20 -5.48
CA LEU A 249 -0.44 22.08 -5.90
C LEU A 249 0.07 23.28 -6.72
N GLU A 250 1.14 23.93 -6.26
CA GLU A 250 1.77 25.05 -6.96
C GLU A 250 2.30 24.64 -8.33
N ALA A 251 2.96 23.47 -8.44
CA ALA A 251 3.42 22.93 -9.72
C ALA A 251 2.24 22.63 -10.67
N SER A 252 1.18 21.99 -10.15
CA SER A 252 0.00 21.62 -10.94
C SER A 252 -0.78 22.84 -11.45
N LEU A 253 -0.78 23.94 -10.70
CA LEU A 253 -1.43 25.20 -11.09
C LEU A 253 -0.58 26.03 -12.05
N SER A 254 0.75 25.96 -11.93
CA SER A 254 1.68 26.72 -12.78
C SER A 254 1.73 26.17 -14.21
N GLU A 255 1.72 24.84 -14.38
CA GLU A 255 1.69 24.19 -15.70
C GLU A 255 0.40 24.48 -16.51
N SER A 256 -0.69 24.92 -15.86
CA SER A 256 -1.95 25.29 -16.52
C SER A 256 -1.96 26.71 -17.09
N SER A 257 -0.92 27.52 -16.87
CA SER A 257 -0.95 28.98 -17.11
C SER A 257 -0.05 29.49 -18.24
N GLU A 258 0.66 28.62 -18.96
CA GLU A 258 1.66 29.00 -19.97
C GLU A 258 1.23 28.88 -21.45
N ASP A 259 -0.07 28.69 -21.76
CA ASP A 259 -0.57 28.64 -23.16
C ASP A 259 -1.47 29.85 -23.50
N ASN A 260 -0.88 31.04 -23.59
CA ASN A 260 -1.60 32.20 -24.13
C ASN A 260 -0.70 33.14 -24.96
N GLU A 261 0.13 32.58 -25.83
CA GLU A 261 0.91 33.37 -26.79
C GLU A 261 0.77 32.84 -28.23
N SER A 262 -0.37 33.11 -28.88
CA SER A 262 -0.43 33.24 -30.34
C SER A 262 -1.56 34.16 -30.79
N ASN A 263 -1.43 35.47 -30.56
CA ASN A 263 -2.13 36.49 -31.33
C ASN A 263 -1.14 37.18 -32.27
N THR A 264 -0.76 36.50 -33.35
CA THR A 264 -0.22 37.16 -34.55
C THR A 264 -1.18 36.94 -35.69
N SER A 265 -2.20 37.79 -35.79
CA SER A 265 -3.01 37.94 -37.01
C SER A 265 -2.10 38.50 -38.12
N PRO A 266 -2.13 37.96 -39.34
CA PRO A 266 -1.46 38.61 -40.47
C PRO A 266 -2.24 39.89 -40.86
N PRO A 267 -1.57 40.96 -41.29
CA PRO A 267 -2.29 42.14 -41.79
C PRO A 267 -2.92 41.82 -43.15
N ASP A 268 -4.18 42.23 -43.31
CA ASP A 268 -4.94 42.15 -44.57
C ASP A 268 -4.17 42.78 -45.73
N GLN A 269 -3.82 41.96 -46.74
CA GLN A 269 -3.48 42.45 -48.07
C GLN A 269 -4.78 42.64 -48.87
N GLY A 270 -5.39 43.82 -48.72
CA GLY A 270 -6.38 44.34 -49.65
C GLY A 270 -5.70 45.01 -50.84
N SER A 271 -5.86 44.41 -52.02
CA SER A 271 -5.47 44.97 -53.31
C SER A 271 -6.34 46.16 -53.72
N GLY A 272 -5.74 47.25 -54.23
CA GLY A 272 -6.42 48.15 -55.17
C GLY A 272 -6.20 49.66 -55.00
N ASP A 273 -5.25 50.18 -55.78
CA ASP A 273 -5.29 51.45 -56.53
C ASP A 273 -4.99 52.83 -55.86
N SER A 274 -3.81 53.36 -56.25
CA SER A 274 -3.41 54.76 -56.58
C SER A 274 -4.01 55.95 -55.78
N SER A 275 -3.24 56.79 -55.08
CA SER A 275 -2.29 57.80 -55.63
C SER A 275 -1.58 58.58 -54.50
N PRO A 276 -0.48 59.31 -54.76
CA PRO A 276 0.48 59.72 -53.73
C PRO A 276 0.34 61.18 -53.29
N ILE A 277 0.61 61.47 -52.01
CA ILE A 277 0.92 62.84 -51.55
C ILE A 277 2.17 62.80 -50.65
N VAL A 278 3.24 63.29 -51.28
CA VAL A 278 4.40 64.05 -50.80
C VAL A 278 4.27 64.58 -49.37
N THR A 279 5.29 64.41 -48.52
CA THR A 279 6.26 65.46 -48.09
C THR A 279 7.12 65.03 -46.90
N SER A 280 8.45 65.06 -47.13
CA SER A 280 9.52 65.58 -46.26
C SER A 280 9.83 64.96 -44.88
N ASP A 281 10.96 64.25 -44.83
CA ASP A 281 12.04 64.35 -43.82
C ASP A 281 12.40 65.83 -43.53
N PRO A 282 13.08 66.23 -42.40
CA PRO A 282 14.28 65.56 -41.88
C PRO A 282 14.67 65.76 -40.37
N THR A 283 15.82 65.16 -39.99
CA THR A 283 16.79 65.55 -38.93
C THR A 283 16.37 65.38 -37.46
N SER A 284 17.23 65.14 -36.45
CA SER A 284 18.68 64.93 -36.33
C SER A 284 18.97 64.43 -34.90
N ASP A 285 19.98 63.57 -34.78
CA ASP A 285 21.16 63.67 -33.89
C ASP A 285 20.99 63.90 -32.37
N SER A 286 21.47 62.96 -31.54
CA SER A 286 22.60 63.15 -30.60
C SER A 286 22.63 62.14 -29.42
N SER A 287 23.71 61.35 -29.41
CA SER A 287 24.72 61.20 -28.33
C SER A 287 24.41 60.52 -26.97
N ASP A 288 25.23 59.48 -26.69
CA ASP A 288 26.10 59.23 -25.50
C ASP A 288 25.52 59.40 -24.06
N ASN A 289 25.80 58.59 -23.03
CA ASN A 289 26.97 57.76 -22.71
C ASN A 289 26.64 56.83 -21.51
N GLY A 290 27.37 55.72 -21.39
CA GLY A 290 27.95 55.30 -20.12
C GLY A 290 27.28 54.17 -19.33
N GLY A 291 28.06 53.14 -18.97
CA GLY A 291 27.74 52.28 -17.82
C GLY A 291 28.26 50.86 -17.89
N SER A 292 29.56 50.69 -17.69
CA SER A 292 30.32 49.44 -17.67
C SER A 292 29.74 48.33 -16.80
N SER A 293 29.89 47.10 -17.29
CA SER A 293 29.82 45.85 -16.52
C SER A 293 30.84 45.82 -15.39
N GLU A 294 30.47 45.23 -14.24
CA GLU A 294 31.41 44.38 -13.51
C GLU A 294 30.70 43.30 -12.68
N ARG A 295 31.12 42.06 -12.95
CA ARG A 295 30.75 40.82 -12.27
C ARG A 295 31.37 40.81 -10.87
N ASN A 296 30.63 40.35 -9.87
CA ASN A 296 31.23 39.80 -8.67
C ASN A 296 30.66 38.40 -8.38
N LYS A 297 31.48 37.39 -8.72
CA LYS A 297 31.47 36.08 -8.06
C LYS A 297 32.10 36.29 -6.68
N ASN A 298 31.49 35.77 -5.63
CA ASN A 298 32.21 35.60 -4.37
C ASN A 298 32.01 34.19 -3.81
N SER A 299 33.17 33.65 -3.44
CA SER A 299 33.54 32.31 -3.02
C SER A 299 33.31 32.08 -1.52
N ASN A 300 33.07 30.81 -1.18
CA ASN A 300 33.11 30.24 0.17
C ASN A 300 34.45 30.45 0.90
N PRO A 301 34.42 30.47 2.24
CA PRO A 301 35.39 29.75 3.08
C PRO A 301 34.66 28.86 4.11
N ALA A 302 34.95 27.55 4.18
CA ALA A 302 36.03 26.92 4.95
C ALA A 302 35.88 27.02 6.49
N GLU A 303 35.66 25.84 7.08
CA GLU A 303 36.12 25.32 8.38
C GLU A 303 35.98 26.16 9.66
N ASN A 304 35.30 25.57 10.65
CA ASN A 304 35.64 25.79 12.05
C ASN A 304 35.39 24.50 12.86
N MET A 305 36.48 23.79 13.16
CA MET A 305 36.54 22.78 14.22
C MET A 305 36.41 23.48 15.58
N ARG A 306 35.53 22.94 16.44
CA ARG A 306 35.35 23.41 17.81
C ARG A 306 35.76 22.30 18.77
N ASN A 307 36.91 22.50 19.42
CA ASN A 307 37.26 21.86 20.69
C ASN A 307 36.61 22.64 21.83
N LYS A 308 35.96 21.95 22.77
CA LYS A 308 36.09 22.14 24.24
C LYS A 308 35.16 21.22 25.02
N ASN A 309 35.80 20.47 25.93
CA ASN A 309 35.41 20.01 27.26
C ASN A 309 34.02 19.42 27.50
#